data_AF-A0A6G7ZLG2-F1
#
_entry.id   AF-A0A6G7ZLG2-F1
#
_cell.length_a   1.000
_cell.length_b   1.000
_cell.length_c   1.000
_cell.angle_alpha   90.00
_cell.angle_beta   90.00
_cell.angle_gamma   90.00
#
_symmetry.space_group_name_H-M   'P 1'
#
loop_
_entity.id
_entity.type
_entity.pdbx_description
1 polymer ?
#
loop_
_entity_poly.entity_id
_entity_poly.type
_entity_poly.pdbx_seq_one_letter_code
_entity_poly.pdbx_strand_id
1 'polypeptide(L)'
;MNPLWTYFWPLLAIGLVCGAVAGRFAFRRNGRLIQSAAIGIAVAAVGTFLWHSPLGAATAFQQQTDRFIRINLDGWEMPQIDGKLRQGPLSRRAILSGTADDFQRRELARIIGDVPGVDTASWSDRGPGVPLLIEGFGGALLGFLFGWFLAYLAALHRRHNAQWSW
;
A
#
# COMPACT_ATOMS: atom_id res chain seq x y z
N MET A 1 -16.01 7.73 -3.40
CA MET A 1 -15.20 6.83 -2.55
C MET A 1 -13.84 7.47 -2.33
N ASN A 2 -13.34 7.47 -1.10
CA ASN A 2 -12.02 8.02 -0.80
C ASN A 2 -10.94 7.14 -1.47
N PRO A 3 -9.96 7.69 -2.22
CA PRO A 3 -8.90 6.91 -2.90
C PRO A 3 -8.14 5.96 -1.98
N LEU A 4 -8.01 6.33 -0.70
CA LEU A 4 -7.61 5.47 0.42
C LEU A 4 -8.33 4.11 0.40
N TRP A 5 -9.66 4.17 0.41
CA TRP A 5 -10.49 3.00 0.58
C TRP A 5 -10.42 2.10 -0.68
N THR A 6 -10.34 2.69 -1.87
CA THR A 6 -10.21 1.91 -3.11
C THR A 6 -8.91 1.10 -3.15
N TYR A 7 -7.83 1.61 -2.54
CA TYR A 7 -6.53 0.96 -2.51
C TYR A 7 -6.39 -0.09 -1.39
N PHE A 8 -6.87 0.23 -0.19
CA PHE A 8 -6.76 -0.67 0.95
C PHE A 8 -7.81 -1.77 0.95
N TRP A 9 -8.98 -1.58 0.30
CA TRP A 9 -10.04 -2.58 0.30
C TRP A 9 -9.64 -3.93 -0.30
N PRO A 10 -8.98 -4.01 -1.47
CA PRO A 10 -8.52 -5.29 -1.99
C PRO A 10 -7.53 -5.99 -1.05
N LEU A 11 -6.58 -5.24 -0.47
CA LEU A 11 -5.56 -5.78 0.43
C LEU A 11 -6.17 -6.25 1.76
N LEU A 12 -7.07 -5.46 2.34
CA LEU A 12 -7.84 -5.82 3.53
C LEU A 12 -8.74 -7.02 3.26
N ALA A 13 -9.42 -7.08 2.12
CA ALA A 13 -10.27 -8.19 1.75
C ALA A 13 -9.47 -9.49 1.55
N ILE A 14 -8.34 -9.43 0.84
CA ILE A 14 -7.43 -10.56 0.67
C ILE A 14 -6.91 -11.04 2.03
N GLY A 15 -6.43 -10.12 2.87
CA GLY A 15 -5.96 -10.42 4.22
C GLY A 15 -7.06 -11.09 5.05
N LEU A 16 -8.26 -10.51 5.06
CA LEU A 16 -9.42 -11.02 5.82
C LEU A 16 -9.83 -12.41 5.37
N VAL A 17 -9.93 -12.66 4.07
CA VAL A 17 -10.27 -13.98 3.52
C VAL A 17 -9.18 -15.00 3.88
N CYS A 18 -7.91 -14.66 3.70
CA CYS A 18 -6.80 -15.53 4.07
C CYS A 18 -6.78 -15.84 5.57
N GLY A 19 -6.99 -14.84 6.42
CA GLY A 19 -7.07 -14.98 7.87
C GLY A 19 -8.24 -15.86 8.31
N ALA A 20 -9.42 -15.67 7.72
CA ALA A 20 -10.60 -16.47 8.02
C ALA A 20 -10.43 -17.94 7.62
N VAL A 21 -9.87 -18.21 6.44
CA VAL A 21 -9.59 -19.57 5.96
C VAL A 21 -8.52 -20.24 6.82
N ALA A 22 -7.40 -19.56 7.05
CA ALA A 22 -6.30 -20.08 7.85
C ALA A 22 -6.74 -20.35 9.30
N GLY A 23 -7.45 -19.42 9.93
CA GLY A 23 -8.03 -19.58 11.26
C GLY A 23 -9.02 -20.75 11.33
N ARG A 24 -9.89 -20.92 10.32
CA ARG A 24 -10.81 -22.06 10.27
C ARG A 24 -10.10 -23.41 10.22
N PHE A 25 -8.98 -23.51 9.50
CA PHE A 25 -8.16 -24.73 9.47
C PHE A 25 -7.38 -24.94 10.77
N ALA A 26 -6.78 -23.86 11.31
CA ALA A 26 -6.07 -23.83 12.58
C ALA A 26 -6.91 -24.40 13.74
N PHE A 27 -8.15 -23.92 13.90
CA PHE A 27 -9.01 -24.30 15.02
C PHE A 27 -9.73 -25.64 14.82
N ARG A 28 -9.70 -26.24 13.62
CA ARG A 28 -10.26 -27.57 13.34
C ARG A 28 -9.26 -28.71 13.55
N ARG A 29 -7.95 -28.48 13.35
CA ARG A 29 -6.92 -29.52 13.53
C ARG A 29 -5.99 -29.15 14.69
N ASN A 30 -6.24 -29.75 15.85
CA ASN A 30 -5.36 -29.67 17.02
C ASN A 30 -3.92 -30.01 16.60
N GLY A 31 -3.02 -29.02 16.69
CA GLY A 31 -1.58 -29.18 16.44
C GLY A 31 -0.98 -28.47 15.22
N ARG A 32 -1.78 -27.84 14.33
CA ARG A 32 -1.25 -27.14 13.13
C ARG A 32 -1.50 -25.63 13.11
N LEU A 33 -1.66 -25.04 14.29
CA LEU A 33 -2.00 -23.64 14.50
C LEU A 33 -0.91 -22.70 13.94
N ILE A 34 0.37 -23.00 14.23
CA ILE A 34 1.51 -22.22 13.75
C ILE A 34 1.70 -22.38 12.23
N GLN A 35 1.54 -23.59 11.69
CA GLN A 35 1.72 -23.86 10.26
C GLN A 35 0.67 -23.15 9.40
N SER A 36 -0.59 -23.17 9.81
CA SER A 36 -1.68 -22.49 9.10
C SER A 36 -1.56 -20.97 9.17
N ALA A 37 -1.12 -20.42 10.32
CA ALA A 37 -0.79 -19.01 10.43
C ALA A 37 0.35 -18.61 9.48
N ALA A 38 1.44 -19.37 9.47
CA ALA A 38 2.59 -19.12 8.61
C ALA A 38 2.22 -19.15 7.11
N ILE A 39 1.44 -20.15 6.67
CA ILE A 39 0.97 -20.24 5.29
C ILE A 39 0.06 -19.05 4.93
N GLY A 40 -0.85 -18.67 5.83
CA GLY A 40 -1.75 -17.54 5.60
C GLY A 40 -1.00 -16.21 5.45
N ILE A 41 -0.01 -15.96 6.31
CA ILE A 41 0.87 -14.80 6.22
C ILE A 41 1.67 -14.82 4.91
N ALA A 42 2.23 -15.97 4.53
CA ALA A 42 2.99 -16.12 3.30
C ALA A 42 2.14 -15.81 2.05
N VAL A 43 0.90 -16.31 1.99
CA VAL A 43 -0.03 -16.03 0.88
C VAL A 43 -0.41 -14.55 0.83
N ALA A 44 -0.68 -13.92 1.98
CA ALA A 44 -0.96 -12.48 2.04
C ALA A 44 0.24 -11.64 1.58
N ALA A 45 1.47 -12.03 1.97
CA ALA A 45 2.69 -11.38 1.55
C ALA A 45 2.92 -11.51 0.03
N VAL A 46 2.70 -12.71 -0.54
CA VAL A 46 2.81 -12.96 -1.98
C VAL A 46 1.75 -12.17 -2.75
N GLY A 47 0.50 -12.14 -2.28
CA GLY A 47 -0.56 -11.35 -2.90
C GLY A 47 -0.26 -9.84 -2.88
N THR A 48 0.26 -9.35 -1.76
CA THR A 48 0.73 -7.95 -1.64
C THR A 48 1.88 -7.69 -2.61
N PHE A 49 2.88 -8.57 -2.65
CA PHE A 49 4.01 -8.44 -3.56
C PHE A 49 3.57 -8.42 -5.02
N LEU A 50 2.68 -9.33 -5.44
CA LEU A 50 2.12 -9.38 -6.80
C LEU A 50 1.39 -8.08 -7.15
N TRP A 51 0.55 -7.58 -6.24
CA TRP A 51 -0.18 -6.33 -6.42
C TRP A 51 0.73 -5.10 -6.58
N HIS A 52 1.89 -5.12 -5.91
CA HIS A 52 2.88 -4.04 -5.95
C HIS A 52 4.05 -4.32 -6.92
N SER A 53 4.02 -5.43 -7.65
CA SER A 53 5.17 -5.90 -8.41
C SER A 53 5.48 -5.02 -9.63
N PRO A 54 6.73 -5.06 -10.16
CA PRO A 54 7.17 -4.23 -11.27
C PRO A 54 6.39 -4.40 -12.58
N LEU A 55 5.61 -5.48 -12.70
CA LEU A 55 4.74 -5.76 -13.85
C LEU A 55 3.35 -5.13 -13.73
N GLY A 56 3.04 -4.48 -12.60
CA GLY A 56 1.75 -3.83 -12.37
C GLY A 56 1.61 -2.50 -13.12
N ALA A 57 0.37 -2.12 -13.47
CA ALA A 57 0.04 -0.87 -14.17
C ALA A 57 0.59 0.41 -13.50
N ALA A 58 0.92 0.35 -12.21
CA ALA A 58 1.44 1.47 -11.44
C ALA A 58 2.89 1.85 -11.82
N THR A 59 3.75 0.89 -12.17
CA THR A 59 5.14 1.19 -12.56
C THR A 59 5.23 1.77 -13.96
N ALA A 60 4.41 1.27 -14.89
CA ALA A 60 4.31 1.80 -16.25
C ALA A 60 3.85 3.27 -16.24
N PHE A 61 2.82 3.60 -15.45
CA PHE A 61 2.35 4.97 -15.29
C PHE A 61 3.40 5.88 -14.62
N GLN A 62 4.09 5.38 -13.60
CA GLN A 62 5.14 6.12 -12.92
C GLN A 62 6.29 6.44 -13.87
N GLN A 63 6.78 5.46 -14.63
CA GLN A 63 7.84 5.68 -15.61
C GLN A 63 7.42 6.69 -16.69
N GLN A 64 6.16 6.65 -17.11
CA GLN A 64 5.62 7.60 -18.09
C GLN A 64 5.55 9.03 -17.50
N THR A 65 5.16 9.17 -16.24
CA THR A 65 5.05 10.46 -15.56
C THR A 65 6.42 11.04 -15.22
N ASP A 66 7.36 10.23 -14.71
CA ASP A 66 8.74 10.64 -14.44
C ASP A 66 9.42 11.13 -15.73
N ARG A 67 9.19 10.41 -16.85
CA ARG A 67 9.69 10.83 -18.17
C ARG A 67 9.06 12.15 -18.60
N PHE A 68 7.75 12.33 -18.40
CA PHE A 68 7.06 13.59 -18.71
C PHE A 68 7.61 14.76 -17.88
N ILE A 69 7.78 14.59 -16.57
CA ILE A 69 8.36 15.60 -15.68
C ILE A 69 9.76 15.98 -16.15
N ARG A 70 10.60 14.98 -16.48
CA ARG A 70 11.97 15.23 -16.95
C ARG A 70 12.00 16.05 -18.23
N ILE A 71 11.16 15.70 -19.22
CA ILE A 71 11.06 16.44 -20.49
C ILE A 71 10.66 17.90 -20.25
N ASN A 72 9.72 18.16 -19.35
CA ASN A 72 9.30 19.53 -19.05
C ASN A 72 10.37 20.32 -18.30
N LEU A 73 11.04 19.73 -17.31
CA LEU A 73 12.13 20.37 -16.58
C LEU A 73 13.33 20.70 -17.48
N ASP A 74 13.68 19.78 -18.38
CA ASP A 74 14.73 20.03 -19.38
C ASP A 74 14.28 21.13 -20.36
N GLY A 75 13.01 21.18 -20.75
CA GLY A 75 12.43 22.24 -21.57
C GLY A 75 12.37 23.63 -20.91
N TRP A 76 12.39 23.69 -19.58
CA TRP A 76 12.48 24.95 -18.81
C TRP A 76 13.91 25.32 -18.42
N GLU A 77 14.92 24.65 -18.98
CA GLU A 77 16.33 24.88 -18.67
C GLU A 77 16.67 24.67 -17.19
N MET A 78 15.99 23.74 -16.52
CA MET A 78 16.19 23.40 -15.10
C MET A 78 16.79 21.98 -14.91
N PRO A 79 17.92 21.63 -15.54
CA PRO A 79 18.43 20.26 -15.57
C PRO A 79 18.90 19.75 -14.19
N GLN A 80 19.20 20.68 -13.28
CA GLN A 80 19.70 20.45 -11.92
C GLN A 80 18.58 20.21 -10.90
N ILE A 81 17.32 20.30 -11.32
CA ILE A 81 16.16 19.96 -10.49
C ILE A 81 15.75 18.53 -10.83
N ASP A 82 15.61 17.70 -9.80
CA ASP A 82 15.11 16.34 -9.95
C ASP A 82 13.66 16.29 -9.47
N GLY A 83 12.80 15.68 -10.29
CA GLY A 83 11.38 15.52 -10.02
C GLY A 83 11.02 14.04 -10.12
N LYS A 84 10.72 13.43 -8.97
CA LYS A 84 10.33 12.02 -8.92
C LYS A 84 8.91 11.90 -8.38
N LEU A 85 8.08 11.17 -9.13
CA LEU A 85 6.76 10.80 -8.65
C LEU A 85 6.95 9.75 -7.54
N ARG A 86 6.61 10.11 -6.30
CA ARG A 86 6.62 9.13 -5.21
C ARG A 86 5.40 8.23 -5.36
N GLN A 87 5.64 6.93 -5.35
CA GLN A 87 4.65 5.98 -4.86
C GLN A 87 4.52 6.22 -3.34
N GLY A 88 3.59 7.10 -2.95
CA GLY A 88 3.01 7.27 -1.61
C GLY A 88 1.51 6.91 -1.67
N PRO A 89 0.94 6.13 -0.73
CA PRO A 89 -0.28 5.35 -1.00
C PRO A 89 -1.60 6.13 -0.95
N LEU A 90 -1.59 7.45 -0.90
CA LEU A 90 -2.76 8.22 -0.49
C LEU A 90 -3.05 9.44 -1.36
N SER A 91 -2.04 9.90 -2.08
CA SER A 91 -2.03 11.14 -2.86
C SER A 91 -0.80 11.02 -3.75
N ARG A 92 -0.93 11.11 -5.09
CA ARG A 92 0.23 11.09 -5.99
C ARG A 92 1.05 12.35 -5.71
N ARG A 93 2.01 12.25 -4.80
CA ARG A 93 2.76 13.40 -4.30
C ARG A 93 4.06 13.50 -5.08
N ALA A 94 4.20 14.53 -5.90
CA ALA A 94 5.47 14.86 -6.50
C ALA A 94 6.36 15.50 -5.43
N ILE A 95 7.55 14.93 -5.23
CA ILE A 95 8.53 15.54 -4.34
C ILE A 95 9.68 16.05 -5.19
N LEU A 96 9.84 17.37 -5.16
CA LEU A 96 10.89 18.08 -5.86
C LEU A 96 12.06 18.30 -4.90
N SER A 97 13.28 18.17 -5.43
CA SER A 97 14.52 18.39 -4.68
C SER A 97 15.60 18.95 -5.60
N GLY A 98 16.49 19.79 -5.07
CA GLY A 98 17.59 20.39 -5.82
C GLY A 98 17.98 21.77 -5.33
N THR A 99 18.81 22.47 -6.11
CA THR A 99 19.17 23.87 -5.86
C THR A 99 18.20 24.79 -6.58
N ALA A 100 17.26 25.38 -5.85
CA ALA A 100 16.31 26.38 -6.33
C ALA A 100 16.02 27.41 -5.22
N ASP A 101 15.68 28.65 -5.61
CA ASP A 101 15.27 29.70 -4.67
C ASP A 101 13.81 29.54 -4.19
N ASP A 102 13.39 30.28 -3.16
CA ASP A 102 12.06 30.13 -2.55
C ASP A 102 10.89 30.46 -3.49
N PHE A 103 11.13 31.27 -4.53
CA PHE A 103 10.12 31.56 -5.53
C PHE A 103 9.99 30.38 -6.49
N GLN A 104 11.11 29.92 -7.05
CA GLN A 104 11.19 28.75 -7.94
C GLN A 104 10.63 27.50 -7.28
N ARG A 105 10.96 27.24 -6.00
CA ARG A 105 10.42 26.09 -5.25
C ARG A 105 8.91 26.10 -5.19
N ARG A 106 8.30 27.25 -4.93
CA ARG A 106 6.84 27.40 -4.84
C ARG A 106 6.17 27.30 -6.19
N GLU A 107 6.72 27.94 -7.21
CA GLU A 107 6.10 27.94 -8.54
C GLU A 107 6.22 26.57 -9.22
N LEU A 108 7.37 25.90 -9.08
CA LEU A 108 7.53 24.53 -9.58
C LEU A 108 6.59 23.56 -8.87
N ALA A 109 6.43 23.67 -7.55
CA ALA A 109 5.45 22.87 -6.83
C ALA A 109 4.03 23.13 -7.34
N ARG A 110 3.67 24.39 -7.60
CA ARG A 110 2.35 24.74 -8.16
C ARG A 110 2.13 24.13 -9.54
N ILE A 111 3.06 24.34 -10.48
CA ILE A 111 2.94 23.86 -11.85
C ILE A 111 2.91 22.33 -11.90
N ILE A 112 3.76 21.65 -11.12
CA ILE A 112 3.78 20.19 -11.05
C ILE A 112 2.48 19.66 -10.41
N GLY A 113 1.87 20.41 -9.50
CA GLY A 113 0.55 20.12 -8.95
C GLY A 113 -0.57 20.13 -9.98
N ASP A 114 -0.44 20.89 -11.06
CA ASP A 114 -1.43 20.96 -12.14
C ASP A 114 -1.29 19.81 -13.18
N VAL A 115 -0.24 18.98 -13.08
CA VAL A 115 -0.02 17.86 -14.00
C VAL A 115 -1.09 16.79 -13.78
N PRO A 116 -1.80 16.35 -14.84
CA PRO A 116 -2.84 15.34 -14.73
C PRO A 116 -2.35 14.08 -14.02
N GLY A 117 -2.93 13.83 -12.84
CA GLY A 117 -2.60 12.68 -12.03
C GLY A 117 -1.58 12.91 -10.93
N VAL A 118 -1.04 14.12 -10.77
CA VAL A 118 -0.38 14.56 -9.53
C VAL A 118 -1.45 15.15 -8.62
N ASP A 119 -1.49 14.71 -7.36
CA ASP A 119 -2.49 15.16 -6.37
C ASP A 119 -1.94 16.31 -5.52
N THR A 120 -0.67 16.22 -5.11
CA THR A 120 0.03 17.29 -4.39
C THR A 120 1.48 17.35 -4.84
N ALA A 121 2.10 18.52 -4.78
CA ALA A 121 3.52 18.67 -5.07
C ALA A 121 4.17 19.50 -3.96
N SER A 122 5.34 19.05 -3.49
CA SER A 122 6.02 19.67 -2.36
C SER A 122 7.53 19.58 -2.50
N TRP A 123 8.25 20.57 -1.99
CA TRP A 123 9.70 20.53 -1.91
C TRP A 123 10.16 19.81 -0.65
N SER A 124 11.16 18.92 -0.75
CA SER A 124 11.76 18.27 0.42
C SER A 124 13.25 18.05 0.23
N ASP A 125 14.04 18.60 1.14
CA ASP A 125 15.49 18.37 1.22
C ASP A 125 15.83 17.11 2.05
N ARG A 126 14.85 16.54 2.75
CA ARG A 126 14.99 15.26 3.45
C ARG A 126 14.64 14.13 2.49
N GLY A 127 15.52 13.13 2.43
CA GLY A 127 15.37 11.94 1.60
C GLY A 127 14.06 11.19 1.81
N PRO A 128 13.81 10.15 1.01
CA PRO A 128 12.49 9.56 0.89
C PRO A 128 11.98 8.94 2.21
N GLY A 129 10.87 9.46 2.74
CA GLY A 129 10.09 8.85 3.84
C GLY A 129 9.64 7.39 3.59
N VAL A 130 8.96 6.80 4.57
CA VAL A 130 8.72 5.34 4.69
C VAL A 130 8.19 4.69 3.39
N PRO A 131 8.79 3.57 2.93
CA PRO A 131 8.38 2.88 1.71
C PRO A 131 6.94 2.33 1.76
N LEU A 132 6.21 2.52 0.67
CA LEU A 132 4.80 2.12 0.47
C LEU A 132 4.54 0.62 0.67
N LEU A 133 5.56 -0.20 0.42
CA LEU A 133 5.52 -1.64 0.68
C LEU A 133 5.25 -1.94 2.15
N ILE A 134 5.76 -1.11 3.06
CA ILE A 134 5.60 -1.26 4.51
C ILE A 134 4.17 -0.92 4.93
N GLU A 135 3.60 0.16 4.38
CA GLU A 135 2.21 0.55 4.66
C GLU A 135 1.19 -0.44 4.09
N GLY A 136 1.41 -0.92 2.86
CA GLY A 136 0.57 -1.95 2.23
C GLY A 136 0.64 -3.29 2.97
N PHE A 137 1.83 -3.68 3.42
CA PHE A 137 2.02 -4.86 4.27
C PHE A 137 1.30 -4.72 5.61
N GLY A 138 1.35 -3.54 6.23
CA GLY A 138 0.61 -3.25 7.47
C GLY A 138 -0.90 -3.44 7.31
N GLY A 139 -1.47 -2.90 6.22
CA GLY A 139 -2.89 -3.08 5.91
C GLY A 139 -3.28 -4.55 5.69
N ALA A 140 -2.48 -5.30 4.93
CA ALA A 140 -2.71 -6.72 4.70
C ALA A 140 -2.61 -7.55 6.00
N LEU A 141 -1.64 -7.23 6.85
CA LEU A 141 -1.45 -7.88 8.15
C LEU A 141 -2.63 -7.62 9.09
N LEU A 142 -3.14 -6.38 9.13
CA LEU A 142 -4.32 -6.04 9.92
C LEU A 142 -5.56 -6.80 9.46
N GLY A 143 -5.79 -6.86 8.14
CA GLY A 143 -6.88 -7.65 7.57
C GLY A 143 -6.78 -9.13 7.93
N PHE A 144 -5.57 -9.70 7.86
CA PHE A 144 -5.29 -11.08 8.25
C PHE A 144 -5.59 -11.35 9.73
N LEU A 145 -5.08 -10.52 10.63
CA LEU A 145 -5.33 -10.64 12.07
C LEU A 145 -6.83 -10.54 12.39
N PHE A 146 -7.54 -9.65 11.73
CA PHE A 146 -8.98 -9.49 11.90
C PHE A 146 -9.76 -10.72 11.42
N GLY A 147 -9.43 -11.27 10.24
CA GLY A 147 -10.04 -12.51 9.75
C GLY A 147 -9.77 -13.71 10.66
N TRP A 148 -8.55 -13.79 11.21
CA TRP A 148 -8.18 -14.81 12.18
C TRP A 148 -8.97 -14.70 13.49
N PHE A 149 -9.15 -13.48 13.98
CA PHE A 149 -9.94 -13.18 15.17
C PHE A 149 -11.42 -13.59 15.00
N LEU A 150 -12.03 -13.30 13.84
CA LEU A 150 -13.38 -13.76 13.54
C LEU A 150 -13.50 -15.29 13.52
N ALA A 151 -12.51 -15.98 12.95
CA ALA A 151 -12.47 -17.43 12.95
C ALA A 151 -12.35 -18.01 14.38
N TYR A 152 -11.59 -17.34 15.26
CA TYR A 152 -11.48 -17.70 16.66
C TYR A 152 -12.83 -17.54 17.39
N LEU A 153 -13.52 -16.40 17.23
CA LEU A 153 -14.85 -16.19 17.81
C LEU A 153 -15.86 -17.24 17.32
N ALA A 154 -15.85 -17.57 16.03
CA ALA A 154 -16.72 -18.59 15.46
C ALA A 154 -16.40 -20.02 15.97
N ALA A 155 -15.15 -20.27 16.37
CA ALA A 155 -14.75 -21.53 17.01
C ALA A 155 -15.19 -21.56 18.48
N LEU A 156 -15.04 -20.44 19.19
CA LEU A 156 -15.46 -20.30 20.59
C LEU A 156 -16.98 -20.46 20.73
N HIS A 157 -17.76 -19.78 19.88
CA HIS A 157 -19.21 -19.89 19.87
C HIS A 157 -19.69 -21.33 19.63
N ARG A 158 -19.02 -22.08 18.74
CA ARG A 158 -19.33 -23.50 18.51
C ARG A 158 -19.06 -24.38 19.73
N ARG A 159 -17.97 -24.13 20.46
CA ARG A 159 -17.65 -24.86 21.70
C ARG A 159 -18.64 -24.54 22.81
N HIS A 160 -19.01 -23.27 22.94
CA HIS A 160 -20.00 -22.84 23.90
C HIS A 160 -21.35 -23.52 23.64
N ASN A 161 -21.87 -23.49 22.40
CA ASN A 161 -23.17 -24.12 22.11
C ASN A 161 -23.18 -25.65 22.29
N ALA A 162 -22.03 -26.32 22.12
CA ALA A 162 -21.92 -27.76 22.39
C ALA A 162 -22.04 -28.11 23.88
N GLN A 163 -21.89 -27.14 24.80
CA GLN A 163 -22.06 -27.36 26.24
C GLN A 163 -23.52 -27.26 26.70
N TRP A 164 -24.43 -26.73 25.87
CA TRP A 164 -25.84 -26.50 26.23
C TRP A 164 -26.79 -27.53 25.61
N SER A 165 -26.26 -28.55 24.91
CA SER A 165 -27.05 -29.64 24.32
C SER A 165 -27.12 -30.89 25.20
N TRP A 166 -27.10 -30.71 26.52
CA TRP A 166 -27.30 -31.80 27.52
C TRP A 166 -28.75 -31.84 27.97
#